data_AF-A0A0Q6K9Q4-F1
#
_entry.id   AF-A0A0Q6K9Q4-F1
#
_cell.length_a   1.000
_cell.length_b   1.000
_cell.length_c   1.000
_cell.angle_alpha   90.00
_cell.angle_beta   90.00
_cell.angle_gamma   90.00
#
_symmetry.space_group_name_H-M   'P 1'
#
loop_
_entity.id
_entity.type
_entity.pdbx_description
1 polymer ?
#
loop_
_entity_poly.entity_id
_entity_poly.type
_entity_poly.pdbx_seq_one_letter_code
_entity_poly.pdbx_strand_id
1 'polypeptide(L)'
;MNMLAAMALLTLAAPNGAQAVEADRAGPLAIDRLATCRGITANDARLACFDEAAKAITEARTRQDIVVLDRAEIRKAKRSLFGFSLPSIKLFGGGKDDEQLKQLVGTVGAYRTLSGGLIRFELDDGGVWETVEQVMLPLRQGDVVTIKAGSLGSYIATAPGRRAVRVRRAR
;
A
#
# COMPACT_ATOMS: atom_id res chain seq x y z
N MET A 1 13.09 -79.53 37.91
CA MET A 1 14.46 -79.01 37.78
C MET A 1 14.48 -78.07 36.58
N ASN A 2 14.55 -76.76 36.88
CA ASN A 2 14.92 -75.59 36.04
C ASN A 2 14.37 -75.50 34.60
N MET A 3 13.44 -74.59 34.26
CA MET A 3 13.53 -73.11 34.24
C MET A 3 14.57 -72.59 33.23
N LEU A 4 14.09 -71.94 32.15
CA LEU A 4 14.68 -70.83 31.37
C LEU A 4 13.79 -70.60 30.12
N ALA A 5 12.76 -69.76 30.22
CA ALA A 5 12.78 -68.31 30.02
C ALA A 5 12.62 -67.92 28.53
N ALA A 6 11.39 -67.51 28.20
CA ALA A 6 11.00 -66.90 26.95
C ALA A 6 11.66 -65.53 26.76
N MET A 7 12.11 -65.23 25.55
CA MET A 7 12.50 -63.87 25.16
C MET A 7 11.79 -63.54 23.84
N ALA A 8 10.63 -62.92 23.96
CA ALA A 8 9.88 -62.37 22.85
C ALA A 8 10.54 -61.06 22.40
N LEU A 9 11.06 -61.03 21.18
CA LEU A 9 11.46 -59.79 20.51
C LEU A 9 10.21 -59.05 20.04
N LEU A 10 9.74 -58.05 20.82
CA LEU A 10 8.83 -57.03 20.33
C LEU A 10 9.64 -55.97 19.59
N THR A 11 9.55 -55.95 18.27
CA THR A 11 10.02 -54.85 17.42
C THR A 11 9.08 -53.65 17.58
N LEU A 12 9.57 -52.58 18.23
CA LEU A 12 8.90 -51.29 18.27
C LEU A 12 8.85 -50.68 16.86
N ALA A 13 7.65 -50.52 16.31
CA ALA A 13 7.40 -49.64 15.17
C ALA A 13 6.92 -48.27 15.69
N ALA A 14 7.81 -47.28 15.66
CA ALA A 14 7.47 -45.86 15.55
C ALA A 14 8.22 -45.37 14.31
N PRO A 15 7.60 -44.62 13.38
CA PRO A 15 7.12 -43.25 13.61
C PRO A 15 5.79 -42.97 12.84
N ASN A 16 5.04 -41.91 13.12
CA ASN A 16 5.27 -40.58 12.59
C ASN A 16 4.54 -39.59 13.50
N GLY A 17 5.32 -38.80 14.25
CA GLY A 17 4.83 -37.51 14.70
C GLY A 17 4.48 -36.71 13.46
N ALA A 18 3.19 -36.50 13.23
CA ALA A 18 2.72 -35.42 12.39
C ALA A 18 3.28 -34.14 13.01
N GLN A 19 4.39 -33.65 12.46
CA GLN A 19 4.79 -32.28 12.70
C GLN A 19 3.67 -31.44 12.12
N ALA A 20 2.77 -30.99 13.00
CA ALA A 20 1.97 -29.82 12.72
C ALA A 20 2.98 -28.72 12.43
N VAL A 21 3.22 -28.47 11.14
CA VAL A 21 3.86 -27.25 10.69
C VAL A 21 2.94 -26.18 11.20
N GLU A 22 3.35 -25.58 12.31
CA GLU A 22 2.77 -24.39 12.87
C GLU A 22 2.66 -23.42 11.69
N ALA A 23 1.43 -23.19 11.25
CA ALA A 23 1.10 -22.24 10.19
C ALA A 23 1.32 -20.83 10.76
N ASP A 24 2.54 -20.55 11.22
CA ASP A 24 2.91 -19.29 11.80
C ASP A 24 3.09 -18.32 10.62
N ARG A 25 2.07 -17.50 10.48
CA ARG A 25 1.94 -16.37 9.54
C ARG A 25 1.79 -16.82 8.08
N ALA A 26 0.55 -17.10 7.70
CA ALA A 26 0.08 -17.01 6.32
C ALA A 26 0.12 -15.55 5.82
N GLY A 27 1.31 -14.95 5.83
CA GLY A 27 1.65 -13.69 5.18
C GLY A 27 2.29 -13.97 3.81
N PRO A 28 3.25 -13.13 3.35
CA PRO A 28 3.89 -13.18 2.01
C PRO A 28 4.25 -14.58 1.47
N LEU A 29 4.51 -15.53 2.37
CA LEU A 29 4.75 -16.95 2.12
C LEU A 29 3.66 -17.64 1.27
N ALA A 30 2.39 -17.24 1.37
CA ALA A 30 1.31 -17.85 0.59
C ALA A 30 1.35 -17.45 -0.90
N ILE A 31 1.82 -16.24 -1.20
CA ILE A 31 2.04 -15.77 -2.58
C ILE A 31 3.30 -16.41 -3.16
N ASP A 32 4.36 -16.54 -2.37
CA ASP A 32 5.60 -17.21 -2.81
C ASP A 32 5.36 -18.69 -3.17
N ARG A 33 4.42 -19.35 -2.48
CA ARG A 33 4.02 -20.73 -2.79
C ARG A 33 3.47 -20.90 -4.21
N LEU A 34 2.80 -19.89 -4.77
CA LEU A 34 2.34 -19.92 -6.16
C LEU A 34 3.52 -20.03 -7.14
N ALA A 35 4.65 -19.35 -6.86
CA ALA A 35 5.86 -19.45 -7.66
C ALA A 35 6.47 -20.86 -7.56
N THR A 36 6.48 -21.45 -6.37
CA THR A 36 6.92 -22.84 -6.16
C THR A 36 6.05 -23.83 -6.94
N CYS A 37 4.72 -23.69 -6.92
CA CYS A 37 3.82 -24.57 -7.66
C CYS A 37 4.09 -24.56 -9.17
N ARG A 38 4.52 -23.41 -9.74
CA ARG A 38 4.90 -23.33 -11.16
C ARG A 38 6.06 -24.24 -11.55
N GLY A 39 6.93 -24.59 -10.61
CA GLY A 39 8.06 -25.50 -10.84
C GLY A 39 7.67 -26.98 -10.96
N ILE A 40 6.43 -27.35 -10.61
CA ILE A 40 5.97 -28.74 -10.65
C ILE A 40 5.63 -29.12 -12.10
N THR A 41 6.24 -30.21 -12.57
CA THR A 41 6.06 -30.69 -13.96
C THR A 41 4.78 -31.51 -14.14
N ALA A 42 4.46 -32.39 -13.18
CA ALA A 42 3.26 -33.22 -13.24
C ALA A 42 2.00 -32.36 -13.05
N ASN A 43 1.07 -32.42 -14.01
CA ASN A 43 -0.09 -31.54 -14.05
C ASN A 43 -0.99 -31.67 -12.82
N ASP A 44 -1.31 -32.89 -12.40
CA ASP A 44 -2.21 -33.14 -11.26
C ASP A 44 -1.60 -32.67 -9.94
N ALA A 45 -0.29 -32.91 -9.75
CA ALA A 45 0.44 -32.42 -8.59
C ALA A 45 0.54 -30.88 -8.58
N ARG A 46 0.71 -30.26 -9.75
CA ARG A 46 0.74 -28.81 -9.89
C ARG A 46 -0.62 -28.19 -9.57
N LEU A 47 -1.71 -28.78 -10.07
CA LEU A 47 -3.08 -28.31 -9.80
C LEU A 47 -3.38 -28.39 -8.30
N ALA A 48 -3.12 -29.53 -7.67
CA ALA A 48 -3.32 -29.69 -6.23
C ALA A 48 -2.53 -28.66 -5.40
N CYS A 49 -1.29 -28.36 -5.81
CA CYS A 49 -0.48 -27.31 -5.18
C CYS A 49 -1.12 -25.92 -5.31
N PHE A 50 -1.63 -25.57 -6.50
CA PHE A 50 -2.30 -24.29 -6.73
C PHE A 50 -3.59 -24.17 -5.92
N ASP A 51 -4.39 -25.23 -5.84
CA ASP A 51 -5.65 -25.22 -5.08
C ASP A 51 -5.41 -25.01 -3.58
N GLU A 52 -4.38 -25.66 -3.01
CA GLU A 52 -3.99 -25.45 -1.62
C GLU A 52 -3.51 -24.02 -1.36
N ALA A 53 -2.66 -23.48 -2.25
CA ALA A 53 -2.17 -22.10 -2.14
C ALA A 53 -3.31 -21.07 -2.28
N ALA A 54 -4.24 -21.29 -3.23
CA ALA A 54 -5.40 -20.43 -3.44
C ALA A 54 -6.34 -20.43 -2.22
N LYS A 55 -6.56 -21.60 -1.61
CA LYS A 55 -7.31 -21.72 -0.36
C LYS A 55 -6.65 -20.91 0.76
N ALA A 56 -5.35 -21.08 0.97
CA ALA A 56 -4.60 -20.36 2.01
C ALA A 56 -4.68 -18.83 1.83
N ILE A 57 -4.52 -18.32 0.61
CA ILE A 57 -4.65 -16.89 0.29
C ILE A 57 -6.08 -16.40 0.57
N THR A 58 -7.09 -17.16 0.18
CA THR A 58 -8.49 -16.79 0.37
C THR A 58 -8.86 -16.74 1.85
N GLU A 59 -8.40 -17.71 2.64
CA GLU A 59 -8.58 -17.72 4.09
C GLU A 59 -7.86 -16.56 4.77
N ALA A 60 -6.62 -16.27 4.38
CA ALA A 60 -5.86 -15.12 4.86
C ALA A 60 -6.54 -13.79 4.52
N ARG A 61 -7.16 -13.67 3.34
CA ARG A 61 -7.97 -12.51 2.96
C ARG A 61 -9.23 -12.39 3.82
N THR A 62 -9.93 -13.50 4.06
CA THR A 62 -11.15 -13.53 4.89
C THR A 62 -10.85 -13.13 6.33
N ARG A 63 -9.73 -13.58 6.89
CA ARG A 63 -9.25 -13.17 8.22
C ARG A 63 -8.60 -11.78 8.26
N GLN A 64 -8.51 -11.11 7.11
CA GLN A 64 -7.87 -9.80 6.95
C GLN A 64 -6.36 -9.80 7.26
N ASP A 65 -5.71 -10.96 7.22
CA ASP A 65 -4.25 -11.13 7.34
C ASP A 65 -3.52 -10.60 6.09
N ILE A 66 -4.20 -10.62 4.93
CA ILE A 66 -3.69 -10.11 3.65
C ILE A 66 -4.73 -9.17 3.03
N VAL A 67 -4.26 -7.99 2.58
CA VAL A 67 -5.05 -7.05 1.77
C VAL A 67 -4.35 -6.85 0.43
N VAL A 68 -5.08 -7.04 -0.65
CA VAL A 68 -4.60 -6.77 -2.01
C VAL A 68 -5.10 -5.37 -2.40
N LEU A 69 -4.17 -4.47 -2.71
CA LEU A 69 -4.46 -3.10 -3.12
C LEU A 69 -3.93 -2.88 -4.53
N ASP A 70 -4.73 -2.22 -5.38
CA ASP A 70 -4.24 -1.79 -6.68
C ASP A 70 -3.27 -0.60 -6.52
N ARG A 71 -2.19 -0.55 -7.31
CA ARG A 71 -1.25 0.58 -7.31
C ARG A 71 -1.93 1.92 -7.64
N ALA A 72 -2.97 1.93 -8.48
CA ALA A 72 -3.79 3.08 -8.80
C ALA A 72 -4.59 3.56 -7.57
N GLU A 73 -5.13 2.65 -6.77
CA GLU A 73 -5.80 2.98 -5.51
C GLU A 73 -4.82 3.56 -4.50
N ILE A 74 -3.63 2.96 -4.37
CA ILE A 74 -2.55 3.51 -3.53
C ILE A 74 -2.16 4.91 -4.00
N ARG A 75 -2.01 5.14 -5.31
CA ARG A 75 -1.70 6.48 -5.84
C ARG A 75 -2.81 7.49 -5.56
N LYS A 76 -4.08 7.10 -5.74
CA LYS A 76 -5.24 7.96 -5.45
C LYS A 76 -5.27 8.34 -3.96
N ALA A 77 -5.07 7.37 -3.07
CA ALA A 77 -4.98 7.60 -1.63
C ALA A 77 -3.77 8.48 -1.26
N LYS A 78 -2.59 8.25 -1.85
CA LYS A 78 -1.42 9.11 -1.65
C LYS A 78 -1.66 10.55 -2.12
N ARG A 79 -2.37 10.75 -3.24
CA ARG A 79 -2.74 12.08 -3.76
C ARG A 79 -3.74 12.79 -2.87
N SER A 80 -4.80 12.11 -2.43
CA SER A 80 -5.79 12.72 -1.53
C SER A 80 -5.17 13.17 -0.21
N LEU A 81 -4.15 12.44 0.26
CA LEU A 81 -3.42 12.71 1.49
C LEU A 81 -2.23 13.68 1.33
N PHE A 82 -1.86 14.06 0.10
CA PHE A 82 -0.74 14.99 -0.12
C PHE A 82 -1.05 16.37 0.45
N GLY A 83 -0.18 16.93 1.30
CA GLY A 83 -0.49 18.18 2.02
C GLY A 83 -0.82 17.97 3.50
N PHE A 84 -1.16 16.75 3.91
CA PHE A 84 -1.28 16.39 5.32
C PHE A 84 0.07 15.88 5.85
N SER A 85 0.50 16.37 7.01
CA SER A 85 1.66 15.83 7.71
C SER A 85 1.30 14.48 8.33
N LEU A 86 1.30 13.42 7.53
CA LEU A 86 1.20 12.07 8.05
C LEU A 86 2.55 11.69 8.67
N PRO A 87 2.58 11.09 9.88
CA PRO A 87 3.75 10.34 10.31
C PRO A 87 4.12 9.38 9.17
N SER A 88 5.41 9.20 8.88
CA SER A 88 5.86 8.30 7.83
C SER A 88 5.59 6.83 8.24
N ILE A 89 4.33 6.43 8.24
CA ILE A 89 3.93 5.06 8.50
C ILE A 89 4.11 4.33 7.18
N LYS A 90 5.01 3.34 7.16
CA LYS A 90 5.33 2.47 6.01
C LYS A 90 4.17 1.53 5.65
N LEU A 91 2.94 2.05 5.55
CA LEU A 91 1.69 1.29 5.41
C LEU A 91 1.52 0.57 4.07
N PHE A 92 2.31 0.92 3.04
CA PHE A 92 2.07 0.47 1.67
C PHE A 92 3.22 -0.30 1.01
N GLY A 93 4.10 -0.91 1.81
CA GLY A 93 5.20 -1.74 1.31
C GLY A 93 6.46 -0.93 1.00
N GLY A 94 7.51 -1.16 1.78
CA GLY A 94 8.80 -0.49 1.68
C GLY A 94 9.68 -1.03 0.56
N GLY A 95 9.28 -0.81 -0.69
CA GLY A 95 10.19 -0.93 -1.85
C GLY A 95 11.04 0.33 -2.02
N LYS A 96 12.11 0.25 -2.84
CA LYS A 96 12.99 1.40 -3.18
C LYS A 96 12.26 2.60 -3.83
N ASP A 97 10.98 2.43 -4.15
CA ASP A 97 10.05 3.43 -4.67
C ASP A 97 9.13 4.02 -3.58
N ASP A 98 9.55 4.01 -2.30
CA ASP A 98 8.92 4.84 -1.26
C ASP A 98 9.31 6.32 -1.44
N GLU A 99 9.25 6.78 -2.69
CA GLU A 99 9.39 8.17 -3.04
C GLU A 99 8.13 8.85 -2.50
N GLN A 100 8.30 9.53 -1.36
CA GLN A 100 7.33 10.51 -0.87
C GLN A 100 6.82 11.28 -2.07
N LEU A 101 5.50 11.35 -2.25
CA LEU A 101 4.93 12.11 -3.36
C LEU A 101 5.44 13.56 -3.20
N LYS A 102 6.46 13.98 -3.95
CA LYS A 102 7.06 15.33 -3.80
C LYS A 102 6.27 16.38 -4.58
N GLN A 103 5.41 15.94 -5.48
CA GLN A 103 4.67 16.77 -6.41
C GLN A 103 3.26 16.21 -6.63
N LEU A 104 2.28 17.11 -6.60
CA LEU A 104 0.91 16.89 -7.03
C LEU A 104 0.66 17.73 -8.27
N VAL A 105 0.01 17.15 -9.28
CA VAL A 105 -0.48 17.88 -10.46
C VAL A 105 -1.98 17.65 -10.52
N GLY A 106 -2.75 18.72 -10.50
CA GLY A 106 -4.22 18.66 -10.50
C GLY A 106 -4.82 19.81 -11.30
N THR A 107 -6.09 19.68 -11.63
CA THR A 107 -6.88 20.71 -12.31
C THR A 107 -7.74 21.42 -11.28
N VAL A 108 -7.84 22.75 -11.36
CA VAL A 108 -8.68 23.54 -10.45
C VAL A 108 -10.15 23.34 -10.81
N GLY A 109 -10.91 22.74 -9.91
CA GLY A 109 -12.37 22.56 -10.05
C GLY A 109 -13.15 23.78 -9.57
N ALA A 110 -12.67 24.43 -8.52
CA ALA A 110 -13.29 25.64 -7.97
C ALA A 110 -12.26 26.56 -7.32
N TYR A 111 -12.56 27.85 -7.25
CA TYR A 111 -11.76 28.81 -6.51
C TYR A 111 -12.63 29.90 -5.87
N ARG A 112 -12.10 30.54 -4.83
CA ARG A 112 -12.71 31.68 -4.14
C ARG A 112 -11.63 32.65 -3.69
N THR A 113 -11.88 33.93 -3.90
CA THR A 113 -11.09 35.01 -3.32
C THR A 113 -11.50 35.24 -1.87
N LEU A 114 -10.51 35.31 -0.98
CA LEU A 114 -10.65 35.61 0.44
C LEU A 114 -10.29 37.08 0.70
N SER A 115 -10.50 37.52 1.94
CA SER A 115 -10.04 38.83 2.39
C SER A 115 -8.52 38.97 2.22
N GLY A 116 -8.07 40.20 1.94
CA GLY A 116 -6.64 40.48 1.82
C GLY A 116 -5.97 39.91 0.58
N GLY A 117 -6.71 39.48 -0.46
CA GLY A 117 -6.15 39.07 -1.75
C GLY A 117 -5.60 37.63 -1.77
N LEU A 118 -5.95 36.82 -0.77
CA LEU A 118 -5.64 35.38 -0.75
C LEU A 118 -6.67 34.62 -1.58
N ILE A 119 -6.25 33.48 -2.14
CA ILE A 119 -7.11 32.61 -2.93
C ILE A 119 -7.17 31.24 -2.27
N ARG A 120 -8.38 30.71 -2.14
CA ARG A 120 -8.64 29.31 -1.82
C ARG A 120 -9.11 28.61 -3.08
N PHE A 121 -8.50 27.48 -3.43
CA PHE A 121 -8.87 26.69 -4.60
C PHE A 121 -8.97 25.21 -4.27
N GLU A 122 -9.81 24.51 -5.00
CA GLU A 122 -10.09 23.09 -4.89
C GLU A 122 -9.65 22.41 -6.18
N LEU A 123 -8.94 21.29 -6.05
CA LEU A 123 -8.53 20.47 -7.18
C LEU A 123 -9.59 19.38 -7.46
N ASP A 124 -9.76 19.01 -8.72
CA ASP A 124 -10.71 17.98 -9.17
C ASP A 124 -10.38 16.58 -8.58
N ASP A 125 -9.10 16.30 -8.36
CA ASP A 125 -8.63 15.06 -7.72
C ASP A 125 -8.70 15.12 -6.19
N GLY A 126 -9.22 16.22 -5.65
CA GLY A 126 -9.48 16.46 -4.25
C GLY A 126 -8.42 17.30 -3.57
N GLY A 127 -8.84 17.94 -2.50
CA GLY A 127 -7.99 18.77 -1.67
C GLY A 127 -8.17 20.25 -1.93
N VAL A 128 -8.21 21.00 -0.83
CA VAL A 128 -8.38 22.44 -0.86
C VAL A 128 -7.13 23.10 -0.33
N TRP A 129 -6.66 24.06 -1.11
CA TRP A 129 -5.42 24.75 -0.93
C TRP A 129 -5.70 26.24 -0.80
N GLU A 130 -4.88 26.91 -0.02
CA GLU A 130 -4.97 28.35 0.19
C GLU A 130 -3.61 28.98 0.04
N THR A 131 -3.56 30.11 -0.65
CA THR A 131 -2.33 30.90 -0.79
C THR A 131 -2.00 31.55 0.54
N VAL A 132 -0.73 31.57 0.93
CA VAL A 132 -0.27 32.24 2.17
C VAL A 132 0.20 33.68 1.92
N GLU A 133 0.24 34.09 0.66
CA GLU A 133 0.63 35.42 0.21
C GLU A 133 -0.34 35.90 -0.88
N GLN A 134 -0.38 37.21 -1.12
CA GLN A 134 -1.26 37.81 -2.11
C GLN A 134 -0.91 37.37 -3.53
N VAL A 135 -1.95 37.14 -4.34
CA VAL A 135 -1.81 36.72 -5.73
C VAL A 135 -2.39 37.78 -6.66
N MET A 136 -1.56 38.25 -7.59
CA MET A 136 -1.97 39.25 -8.59
C MET A 136 -2.87 38.66 -9.68
N LEU A 137 -2.56 37.44 -10.13
CA LEU A 137 -3.33 36.72 -11.14
C LEU A 137 -3.89 35.42 -10.54
N PRO A 138 -5.16 35.39 -10.13
CA PRO A 138 -5.73 34.21 -9.48
C PRO A 138 -5.81 33.01 -10.44
N LEU A 139 -5.78 31.82 -9.84
CA LEU A 139 -6.19 30.59 -10.50
C LEU A 139 -7.69 30.65 -10.81
N ARG A 140 -8.07 30.03 -11.91
CA ARG A 140 -9.43 29.90 -12.39
C ARG A 140 -9.76 28.43 -12.54
N GLN A 141 -11.06 28.13 -12.57
CA GLN A 141 -11.52 26.79 -12.91
C GLN A 141 -10.95 26.36 -14.27
N GLY A 142 -10.48 25.11 -14.34
CA GLY A 142 -9.83 24.52 -15.51
C GLY A 142 -8.31 24.72 -15.60
N ASP A 143 -7.70 25.56 -14.75
CA ASP A 143 -6.24 25.70 -14.73
C ASP A 143 -5.57 24.44 -14.21
N VAL A 144 -4.48 24.04 -14.87
CA VAL A 144 -3.59 22.98 -14.37
C VAL A 144 -2.57 23.59 -13.40
N VAL A 145 -2.54 23.05 -12.19
CA VAL A 145 -1.68 23.50 -11.10
C VAL A 145 -0.75 22.36 -10.70
N THR A 146 0.54 22.69 -10.57
CA THR A 146 1.54 21.81 -9.99
C THR A 146 1.90 22.32 -8.59
N ILE A 147 1.68 21.49 -7.58
CA ILE A 147 2.02 21.77 -6.17
C ILE A 147 3.21 20.91 -5.78
N LYS A 148 4.32 21.54 -5.39
CA LYS A 148 5.54 20.87 -4.94
C LYS A 148 5.73 21.05 -3.44
N ALA A 149 6.13 19.98 -2.76
CA ALA A 149 6.56 20.04 -1.37
C ALA A 149 7.91 20.78 -1.28
N GLY A 150 7.96 21.79 -0.41
CA GLY A 150 9.18 22.52 -0.04
C GLY A 150 9.76 22.00 1.28
N SER A 151 10.71 22.75 1.84
CA SER A 151 11.24 22.46 3.17
C SER A 151 10.21 22.77 4.27
N LEU A 152 10.32 22.07 5.40
CA LEU A 152 9.56 22.37 6.63
C LEU A 152 8.03 22.39 6.45
N GLY A 153 7.47 21.53 5.59
CA GLY A 153 6.01 21.43 5.40
C GLY A 153 5.40 22.57 4.58
N SER A 154 6.22 23.38 3.91
CA SER A 154 5.75 24.39 2.96
C SER A 154 5.39 23.76 1.60
N TYR A 155 4.47 24.38 0.86
CA TYR A 155 4.13 23.96 -0.49
C TYR A 155 4.16 25.16 -1.45
N ILE A 156 4.57 24.91 -2.69
CA ILE A 156 4.63 25.92 -3.74
C ILE A 156 3.73 25.47 -4.89
N ALA A 157 2.75 26.30 -5.23
CA ALA A 157 1.88 26.11 -6.39
C ALA A 157 2.42 26.90 -7.59
N THR A 158 2.38 26.26 -8.77
CA THR A 158 2.79 26.83 -10.05
C THR A 158 1.74 26.51 -11.10
N ALA A 159 1.50 27.43 -12.01
CA ALA A 159 0.58 27.27 -13.13
C ALA A 159 1.08 28.07 -14.34
N PRO A 160 0.73 27.67 -15.59
CA PRO A 160 1.14 28.39 -16.78
C PRO A 160 0.75 29.88 -16.72
N GLY A 161 1.68 30.76 -17.08
CA GLY A 161 1.47 32.21 -17.12
C GLY A 161 1.32 32.89 -15.75
N ARG A 162 1.60 32.18 -14.64
CA ARG A 162 1.44 32.70 -13.27
C ARG A 162 2.73 32.59 -12.48
N ARG A 163 2.92 33.52 -11.53
CA ARG A 163 4.03 33.44 -10.57
C ARG A 163 3.83 32.24 -9.65
N ALA A 164 4.94 31.60 -9.28
CA ALA A 164 4.93 30.65 -8.17
C ALA A 164 4.42 31.33 -6.90
N VAL A 165 3.54 30.64 -6.17
CA VAL A 165 2.93 31.13 -4.94
C VAL A 165 3.03 30.08 -3.85
N ARG A 166 3.36 30.51 -2.63
CA ARG A 166 3.30 29.60 -1.47
C ARG A 166 1.84 29.28 -1.13
N VAL A 167 1.57 28.00 -0.87
CA VAL A 167 0.25 27.52 -0.48
C VAL A 167 0.34 26.65 0.77
N ARG A 168 -0.77 26.57 1.50
CA ARG A 168 -0.98 25.63 2.59
C ARG A 168 -2.20 24.76 2.28
N ARG A 169 -2.20 23.53 2.76
CA ARG A 169 -3.39 22.67 2.73
C ARG A 169 -4.41 23.24 3.73
N ALA A 170 -5.63 23.45 3.28
CA ALA A 170 -6.75 23.94 4.10
C ALA A 170 -7.67 22.80 4.54
N ARG A 171 -7.93 21.82 3.66
CA ARG A 171 -8.69 20.58 3.92
C ARG A 171 -8.45 19.55 2.81
#